data_AF-A0A535MLF2-F1
#
_entry.id   AF-A0A535MLF2-F1
#
_cell.length_a   1.000
_cell.length_b   1.000
_cell.length_c   1.000
_cell.angle_alpha   90.00
_cell.angle_beta   90.00
_cell.angle_gamma   90.00
#
_symmetry.space_group_name_H-M   'P 1'
#
loop_
_entity.id
_entity.type
_entity.pdbx_description
1 polymer ?
#
loop_
_entity_poly.entity_id
_entity_poly.type
_entity_poly.pdbx_seq_one_letter_code
_entity_poly.pdbx_strand_id
1 'polypeptide(L)' 'MAPTHRHIYVPLDNSEHSNAAIEVAVELAAALGARCTGCHVYAARMHDYRFKQMEYTLPEEYQDEAELLRQRRI' A
#
# COMPACT_ATOMS: atom_id res chain seq x y z
N MET A 1 7.89 32.93 -12.15
CA MET A 1 7.64 31.73 -12.98
C MET A 1 6.68 30.84 -12.20
N ALA A 2 5.52 30.47 -12.76
CA ALA A 2 4.60 29.57 -12.04
C ALA A 2 5.18 28.14 -12.02
N PRO A 3 5.09 27.40 -10.91
CA PRO A 3 5.64 26.05 -10.82
C PRO A 3 4.94 25.12 -11.83
N THR A 4 5.74 24.38 -12.61
CA THR A 4 5.30 23.53 -13.74
C THR A 4 4.53 22.28 -13.28
N HIS A 5 4.73 21.82 -12.04
CA HIS A 5 4.00 20.70 -11.45
C HIS A 5 3.14 21.20 -10.29
N ARG A 6 1.81 21.21 -10.45
CA ARG A 6 0.87 21.60 -9.37
C ARG A 6 0.37 20.43 -8.54
N HIS A 7 0.52 19.20 -9.05
CA HIS A 7 0.00 17.99 -8.44
C HIS A 7 1.02 16.85 -8.58
N ILE A 8 1.46 16.31 -7.45
CA ILE A 8 2.35 15.15 -7.36
C ILE A 8 1.51 13.98 -6.88
N TYR A 9 1.55 12.87 -7.61
CA TYR A 9 0.84 11.63 -7.27
C TYR A 9 1.86 10.57 -6.86
N VAL A 10 1.65 9.95 -5.70
CA VAL A 10 2.58 9.00 -5.09
C VAL A 10 1.86 7.66 -4.87
N PRO A 11 2.05 6.66 -5.74
CA PRO A 11 1.54 5.32 -5.50
C PRO A 11 2.34 4.63 -4.39
N LEU A 12 1.64 4.00 -3.45
CA LEU A 12 2.19 3.40 -2.24
C LEU A 12 1.84 1.91 -2.18
N ASP A 13 2.78 1.07 -1.76
CA ASP A 13 2.59 -0.38 -1.62
C ASP A 13 3.14 -0.96 -0.31
N ASN A 14 3.54 -0.08 0.64
CA ASN A 14 4.12 -0.43 1.94
C ASN A 14 5.50 -1.10 1.86
N SER A 15 6.14 -1.13 0.68
CA SER A 15 7.55 -1.49 0.56
C SER A 15 8.45 -0.35 1.08
N GLU A 16 9.67 -0.67 1.47
CA GLU A 16 10.69 0.33 1.84
C GLU A 16 10.92 1.37 0.73
N HIS A 17 10.78 0.95 -0.53
CA HIS A 17 10.98 1.81 -1.70
C HIS A 17 9.84 2.83 -1.81
N SER A 18 8.59 2.40 -1.61
CA SER A 18 7.45 3.32 -1.58
C SER A 18 7.52 4.28 -0.39
N ASN A 19 8.02 3.81 0.76
CA ASN A 19 8.20 4.66 1.94
C ASN A 19 9.27 5.72 1.71
N ALA A 20 10.40 5.36 1.09
CA ALA A 20 11.42 6.33 0.69
C ALA A 20 10.89 7.34 -0.34
N ALA A 21 10.02 6.90 -1.25
CA ALA A 21 9.38 7.80 -2.22
C ALA A 21 8.43 8.82 -1.56
N ILE A 22 7.81 8.50 -0.42
CA ILE A 22 7.00 9.44 0.35
C ILE A 22 7.85 10.64 0.79
N GLU A 23 8.99 10.39 1.41
CA GLU A 23 9.88 11.45 1.94
C GLU A 23 10.27 12.42 0.82
N VAL A 24 10.77 11.88 -0.29
CA VAL A 24 11.19 12.67 -1.46
C VAL A 24 10.02 13.45 -2.07
N ALA A 25 8.84 12.84 -2.16
CA ALA A 25 7.67 13.50 -2.74
C ALA A 25 7.15 14.65 -1.87
N VAL A 26 7.23 14.52 -0.54
CA VAL A 26 6.85 15.57 0.41
C VAL A 26 7.80 16.75 0.30
N GLU A 27 9.11 16.50 0.28
CA GLU A 27 10.13 17.56 0.11
C GLU A 27 9.95 18.28 -1.24
N LEU A 28 9.73 17.52 -2.32
CA LEU A 28 9.51 18.06 -3.65
C LEU A 28 8.22 18.90 -3.73
N ALA A 29 7.14 18.43 -3.11
CA ALA A 29 5.87 19.17 -3.06
C ALA A 29 6.02 20.50 -2.32
N ALA A 30 6.75 20.50 -1.21
CA ALA A 30 7.04 21.71 -0.44
C ALA A 30 7.87 22.72 -1.26
N ALA A 31 8.95 22.25 -1.90
CA ALA A 31 9.81 23.10 -2.73
C ALA A 31 9.08 23.71 -3.94
N LEU A 32 8.12 22.99 -4.51
CA LEU A 32 7.36 23.42 -5.68
C LEU A 32 6.07 24.17 -5.33
N GLY A 33 5.66 24.22 -4.06
CA GLY A 33 4.33 24.68 -3.67
C GLY A 33 3.20 23.85 -4.31
N ALA A 34 3.45 22.56 -4.53
CA ALA A 34 2.55 21.64 -5.21
C ALA A 34 1.68 20.86 -4.22
N ARG A 35 0.52 20.40 -4.67
CA ARG A 35 -0.31 19.45 -3.90
C ARG A 35 0.25 18.04 -4.06
N CYS A 36 0.50 17.34 -2.96
CA CYS A 36 0.86 15.92 -2.96
C CYS A 36 -0.36 15.04 -2.67
N THR A 37 -0.52 13.92 -3.39
CA THR A 37 -1.58 12.93 -3.19
C THR A 37 -0.98 11.53 -3.15
N GLY A 38 -1.05 10.87 -1.99
CA GLY A 38 -0.69 9.46 -1.83
C GLY A 38 -1.85 8.54 -2.18
N CYS A 39 -1.57 7.39 -2.78
CA CYS A 39 -2.58 6.39 -3.12
C CYS A 39 -2.05 4.98 -2.87
N HIS A 40 -2.70 4.25 -1.98
CA HIS A 40 -2.48 2.82 -1.79
C HIS A 40 -3.63 2.05 -2.44
N VAL A 41 -3.31 1.19 -3.41
CA VAL A 41 -4.32 0.40 -4.11
C VAL A 41 -4.39 -0.99 -3.49
N TYR A 42 -5.55 -1.30 -2.92
CA TYR A 42 -5.82 -2.64 -2.38
C TYR A 42 -6.62 -3.46 -3.40
N ALA A 43 -5.97 -4.44 -4.03
CA ALA A 43 -6.61 -5.35 -4.98
C ALA A 43 -7.23 -6.56 -4.24
N ALA A 44 -8.40 -6.39 -3.63
CA ALA A 44 -9.05 -7.38 -2.75
C ALA A 44 -9.09 -8.81 -3.34
N ARG A 45 -9.38 -8.97 -4.64
CA ARG A 45 -9.41 -10.30 -5.29
C ARG A 45 -8.02 -10.94 -5.42
N MET A 46 -6.98 -10.14 -5.65
CA MET A 46 -5.60 -10.65 -5.72
C MET A 46 -5.09 -11.04 -4.33
N HIS A 47 -5.42 -10.23 -3.31
CA HIS A 47 -5.06 -10.52 -1.94
C HIS A 47 -5.78 -11.76 -1.39
N ASP A 48 -7.06 -11.97 -1.72
CA ASP A 48 -7.78 -13.21 -1.35
C ASP A 48 -7.14 -14.47 -1.96
N TYR A 49 -6.78 -14.41 -3.25
CA TYR A 49 -6.10 -15.52 -3.91
C TYR A 49 -4.75 -15.82 -3.28
N ARG A 50 -3.93 -14.78 -3.00
CA ARG A 50 -2.63 -14.94 -2.37
C ARG A 50 -2.73 -15.42 -0.93
N PHE A 51 -3.72 -14.94 -0.18
CA PHE A 51 -3.97 -15.38 1.18
C PHE A 51 -4.27 -16.89 1.22
N LYS A 52 -5.19 -17.37 0.37
CA LYS A 52 -5.51 -18.81 0.26
C LYS A 52 -4.31 -19.69 -0.08
N GLN A 53 -3.37 -19.18 -0.89
CA GLN A 53 -2.13 -19.90 -1.19
C GLN A 53 -1.17 -19.96 0.00
N MET A 54 -1.23 -18.97 0.90
CA MET A 54 -0.33 -18.83 2.04
C MET A 54 -0.87 -19.47 3.32
N GLU A 55 -2.12 -19.96 3.36
CA GLU A 55 -2.74 -20.52 4.58
C GLU A 55 -1.87 -21.59 5.26
N TYR A 56 -1.23 -22.47 4.47
CA TYR A 56 -0.33 -23.52 4.97
C TYR A 56 1.04 -23.03 5.45
N THR A 57 1.37 -21.76 5.18
CA THR A 57 2.63 -21.11 5.56
C THR A 57 2.48 -20.08 6.67
N LEU A 58 1.24 -19.84 7.13
CA LEU A 58 0.98 -18.95 8.25
C LEU A 58 1.56 -19.54 9.55
N PRO A 59 1.91 -18.71 10.54
CA PRO A 59 2.22 -19.20 11.89
C PRO A 59 1.09 -20.07 12.44
N GLU A 60 1.43 -21.05 13.28
CA GLU A 60 0.49 -22.07 13.79
C GLU A 60 -0.77 -21.46 14.44
N GLU A 61 -0.61 -20.34 15.16
CA GLU A 61 -1.71 -19.58 15.78
C GLU A 61 -2.74 -19.02 14.80
N TYR A 62 -2.39 -18.89 13.51
CA TYR A 62 -3.28 -18.41 12.44
C TYR A 62 -3.70 -19.51 11.46
N GLN A 63 -3.28 -20.76 11.67
CA GLN A 63 -3.73 -21.90 10.86
C GLN A 63 -5.05 -22.50 11.36
N ASP A 64 -5.53 -22.06 12.53
CA ASP A 64 -6.83 -22.46 13.05
C ASP A 64 -7.95 -22.13 12.05
N GLU A 65 -8.80 -23.11 11.76
CA GLU A 65 -9.83 -22.99 10.72
C GLU A 65 -10.84 -21.87 11.02
N ALA A 66 -11.09 -21.55 12.30
CA ALA A 66 -11.94 -20.43 12.69
C ALA A 66 -11.28 -19.08 12.37
N GLU A 67 -9.97 -18.95 12.55
CA GLU A 67 -9.19 -17.75 12.16
C GLU A 67 -9.08 -17.62 10.64
N LEU A 68 -8.84 -18.71 9.92
CA LEU A 68 -8.84 -18.72 8.45
C LEU A 68 -10.22 -18.32 7.88
N LEU A 69 -11.32 -18.84 8.45
CA LEU A 69 -12.68 -18.48 8.04
C LEU A 69 -12.98 -16.99 8.28
N ARG A 70 -12.42 -16.41 9.35
CA ARG A 70 -12.54 -14.98 9.65
C ARG A 70 -11.84 -14.13 8.59
N GLN A 71 -10.67 -14.55 8.13
CA GLN A 71 -9.86 -13.85 7.13
C GLN A 71 -10.39 -14.05 5.68
N ARG A 72 -11.15 -15.13 5.43
CA ARG A 72 -11.83 -15.39 4.14
C ARG A 72 -13.12 -14.59 3.94
N ARG A 73 -13.70 -14.00 4.99
CA ARG A 73 -14.86 -13.10 4.87
C ARG A 73 -14.37 -11.70 4.47
N ILE A 74 -14.35 -11.45 3.16
CA ILE A 74 -14.18 -10.11 2.57
C ILE A 74 -15.48 -9.31 2.76
#